data_AF-A6DU98-F1
#
_entry.id   AF-A6DU98-F1
#
_cell.length_a   1.000
_cell.length_b   1.000
_cell.length_c   1.000
_cell.angle_alpha   90.00
_cell.angle_beta   90.00
_cell.angle_gamma   90.00
#
_symmetry.space_group_name_H-M   'P 1'
#
loop_
_entity.id
_entity.type
_entity.pdbx_description
1 polymer ?
#
loop_
_entity_poly.entity_id
_entity_poly.type
_entity_poly.pdbx_seq_one_letter_code
_entity_poly.pdbx_strand_id
1 'polypeptide(L)' 'MSIHRSLKVKGNTAGKKNVLKRFERVDQLIQEGRLKPGDQVLGLPKTKVNI' A
#
# COMPACT_ATOMS: atom_id res chain seq x y z
N MET A 1 3.80 -17.78 -15.87
CA MET A 1 5.20 -17.37 -16.15
C MET A 1 6.10 -18.02 -15.12
N SER A 2 7.08 -18.80 -15.57
CA SER A 2 8.07 -19.45 -14.70
C SER A 2 9.40 -18.69 -14.84
N ILE A 3 9.95 -18.21 -13.73
CA ILE A 3 11.26 -17.53 -13.72
C ILE A 3 12.37 -18.57 -13.56
N HIS A 4 13.44 -18.44 -14.37
CA HIS A 4 14.61 -19.30 -14.26
C HIS A 4 15.28 -19.13 -12.88
N ARG A 5 15.78 -20.22 -12.28
CA ARG A 5 16.26 -20.23 -10.88
C ARG A 5 17.39 -19.23 -10.60
N SER A 6 18.23 -18.92 -11.60
CA SER A 6 19.30 -17.92 -11.48
C SER A 6 18.79 -16.47 -11.42
N LEU A 7 17.60 -16.21 -11.96
CA LEU A 7 16.95 -14.89 -11.96
C LEU A 7 16.08 -14.69 -10.71
N LYS A 8 15.98 -15.72 -9.85
CA LYS A 8 15.19 -15.66 -8.63
C LYS A 8 15.97 -14.89 -7.56
N VAL A 9 15.60 -13.63 -7.35
CA VAL A 9 16.15 -12.82 -6.26
C VAL A 9 15.82 -13.47 -4.91
N LYS A 10 16.85 -13.70 -4.08
CA LYS A 10 16.70 -14.22 -2.71
C LYS A 10 16.29 -13.07 -1.80
N GLY A 11 15.00 -12.95 -1.52
CA GLY A 11 14.45 -11.95 -0.61
C GLY A 11 12.96 -11.78 -0.81
N ASN A 12 12.18 -11.94 0.26
CA ASN A 12 10.74 -11.71 0.21
C ASN A 12 10.50 -10.20 0.07
N THR A 13 10.01 -9.76 -1.10
CA THR A 13 9.36 -8.47 -1.39
C THR A 13 9.66 -7.32 -0.42
N ALA A 14 10.94 -6.94 -0.28
CA ALA A 14 11.36 -5.74 0.46
C ALA A 14 11.41 -4.50 -0.45
N GLY A 15 10.94 -4.61 -1.69
CA GLY A 15 10.78 -3.49 -2.60
C GLY A 15 9.56 -2.64 -2.28
N LYS A 16 9.54 -1.41 -2.81
CA LYS A 16 8.39 -0.51 -2.81
C LYS A 16 7.12 -1.29 -3.21
N LYS A 17 6.17 -1.40 -2.29
CA LYS A 17 4.87 -2.04 -2.55
C LYS A 17 4.02 -1.08 -3.37
N ASN A 18 3.52 -1.51 -4.53
CA ASN A 18 2.62 -0.68 -5.35
C ASN A 18 1.20 -0.59 -4.77
N VAL A 19 0.83 -1.54 -3.90
CA VAL A 19 -0.51 -1.64 -3.30
C VAL A 19 -0.37 -1.64 -1.79
N LEU A 20 -0.98 -0.64 -1.16
CA LEU A 20 -1.08 -0.55 0.29
C LEU A 20 -2.21 -1.44 0.81
N LYS A 21 -1.95 -2.09 1.94
CA LYS A 21 -3.02 -2.73 2.72
C LYS A 21 -3.99 -1.66 3.22
N ARG A 22 -5.21 -2.08 3.58
CA ARG A 22 -6.28 -1.14 3.96
C ARG A 22 -5.89 -0.25 5.14
N PHE A 23 -5.25 -0.80 6.17
CA PHE A 23 -4.80 -0.02 7.33
C PHE A 23 -3.73 1.00 6.95
N GLU A 24 -2.72 0.62 6.17
CA GLU A 24 -1.67 1.52 5.67
C GLU A 24 -2.27 2.70 4.88
N ARG A 25 -3.33 2.42 4.10
CA ARG A 25 -4.07 3.44 3.34
C ARG A 25 -4.85 4.39 4.25
N VAL A 26 -5.49 3.86 5.30
CA VAL A 26 -6.23 4.67 6.28
C VAL A 26 -5.27 5.58 7.03
N ASP A 27 -4.14 5.06 7.48
CA ASP A 27 -3.10 5.83 8.18
C ASP A 27 -2.57 6.96 7.30
N GLN A 28 -2.29 6.67 6.01
CA GLN A 28 -1.88 7.69 5.05
C GLN A 28 -2.96 8.78 4.87
N LEU A 29 -4.23 8.41 4.76
CA LEU A 29 -5.32 9.38 4.60
C LEU A 29 -5.54 10.25 5.84
N ILE A 30 -5.30 9.70 7.03
CA ILE A 30 -5.32 10.46 8.29
C ILE A 30 -4.15 11.43 8.33
N GLN A 31 -2.93 10.99 7.95
CA GLN A 31 -1.75 11.86 7.84
C GLN A 31 -1.94 12.98 6.81
N GLU A 32 -2.61 12.69 5.69
CA GLU A 32 -2.98 13.69 4.67
C GLU A 32 -4.14 14.60 5.11
N GLY A 33 -4.78 14.35 6.27
CA GLY A 33 -5.93 15.10 6.77
C GLY A 33 -7.22 14.90 5.96
N ARG A 34 -7.25 13.90 5.08
CA ARG A 34 -8.37 13.58 4.17
C ARG A 34 -9.38 12.62 4.78
N LEU A 35 -9.05 12.03 5.91
CA LEU A 35 -9.91 11.15 6.69
C LEU A 35 -9.87 11.58 8.16
N LYS A 36 -11.04 11.87 8.74
CA LYS A 36 -11.17 12.23 10.16
C LYS A 36 -11.69 11.05 10.97
N PRO A 37 -11.40 11.01 12.28
CA PRO A 37 -12.03 10.05 13.18
C PRO A 37 -13.54 10.28 13.20
N GLY A 38 -14.31 9.27 12.76
CA GLY A 38 -15.76 9.32 12.63
C GLY A 38 -16.28 9.34 11.19
N ASP A 39 -15.41 9.55 10.20
CA ASP A 39 -15.78 9.43 8.79
C ASP A 39 -16.06 7.95 8.42
N GLN A 40 -16.88 7.77 7.37
CA GLN A 40 -17.22 6.45 6.88
C GLN A 40 -15.98 5.70 6.38
N VAL A 41 -15.80 4.46 6.85
CA VAL A 41 -14.66 3.61 6.50
C VAL A 41 -14.80 3.02 5.09
N LEU A 42 -15.97 3.18 4.46
CA LEU A 42 -16.31 2.71 3.11
C LEU A 42 -16.10 3.84 2.09
N GLY A 43 -15.67 3.50 0.88
CA GLY A 43 -15.48 4.49 -0.20
C GLY A 43 -14.23 5.36 -0.06
N LEU A 44 -13.18 4.86 0.61
CA LEU A 44 -11.94 5.62 0.83
C LEU A 44 -11.37 6.18 -0.49
N PRO A 45 -10.97 7.46 -0.51
CA PRO A 45 -10.40 8.06 -1.71
C PRO A 45 -9.10 7.37 -2.11
N LYS A 46 -8.79 7.42 -3.41
CA LYS A 46 -7.57 6.80 -3.96
C LYS A 46 -6.33 7.48 -3.36
N THR A 47 -5.43 6.67 -2.81
CA THR A 47 -4.10 7.11 -2.39
C THR A 47 -3.08 6.80 -3.48
N LYS A 48 -2.13 7.73 -3.67
CA LYS A 48 -0.93 7.46 -4.49
C LYS A 48 0.13 6.87 -3.57
N VAL A 49 0.80 5.81 -4.02
CA VAL A 49 1.89 5.21 -3.24
C VAL A 49 3.18 5.98 -3.50
N ASN A 50 3.45 6.95 -2.62
CA ASN A 50 4.65 7.79 -2.69
C ASN A 50 5.88 7.17 -2.00
N ILE A 51 5.70 6.04 -1.30
CA ILE A 51 6.75 5.31 -0.56
C ILE A 51 7.85 4.84 -1.50
#